data_AF-A0A6G8Q9G7-F1
#
_entry.id   AF-A0A6G8Q9G7-F1
#
_cell.length_a   1.000
_cell.length_b   1.000
_cell.length_c   1.000
_cell.angle_alpha   90.00
_cell.angle_beta   90.00
_cell.angle_gamma   90.00
#
_symmetry.space_group_name_H-M   'P 1'
#
loop_
_entity.id
_entity.type
_entity.pdbx_description
1 polymer ?
#
loop_
_entity_poly.entity_id
_entity_poly.type
_entity_poly.pdbx_seq_one_letter_code
_entity_poly.pdbx_strand_id
1 'polypeptide(L)'
;MGAGGRRAAAAARGGAARRRLRRGGRPGHPGLPAAQVAAAPGSVRARISNLLHDGAPAATHTAAGGAVYVSPQPGPEGAKVFFFTRLGGVSRPPFDSLNVSVKVGDDPDAVAGNISTIREALGGGPSAWVKQVAGDGVLRVTEGGFAGEADALVTSTEGLSLNVAVADCVPVALVGQDEVAMIHSGWRGTLAGISGKAAGRMAVGAKRAYIGPCIRGCCYEVSEELAGAFAAEFGDGVVSGRNLSLPGAIRTDLERSGVEVTDLGLCTGCRPDLFFSHRKQKPATGRSLAAVVKVGR
;
A
#
# COMPACT_ATOMS: atom_id res chain seq x y z
N MET A 1 34.08 53.57 34.73
CA MET A 1 33.85 54.25 36.02
C MET A 1 32.40 54.71 36.00
N GLY A 2 31.46 54.34 36.86
CA GLY A 2 31.42 53.48 38.05
C GLY A 2 30.14 53.86 38.82
N ALA A 3 29.39 52.84 39.28
CA ALA A 3 28.29 52.87 40.26
C ALA A 3 27.04 53.70 39.91
N GLY A 4 25.81 53.33 40.28
CA GLY A 4 25.30 52.30 41.17
C GLY A 4 23.93 52.76 41.67
N GLY A 5 22.92 51.87 41.68
CA GLY A 5 21.59 52.19 42.19
C GLY A 5 20.78 50.93 42.42
N ARG A 6 20.53 50.61 43.69
CA ARG A 6 20.06 49.31 44.18
C ARG A 6 18.53 49.18 44.18
N ARG A 7 18.12 47.93 43.97
CA ARG A 7 16.93 47.17 44.43
C ARG A 7 15.98 47.83 45.46
N ALA A 8 14.69 47.61 45.25
CA ALA A 8 13.75 47.22 46.30
C ALA A 8 12.73 46.22 45.75
N ALA A 9 12.50 45.15 46.52
CA ALA A 9 11.59 44.05 46.25
C ALA A 9 10.22 44.31 46.90
N ALA A 10 9.14 43.85 46.27
CA ALA A 10 7.87 43.61 46.94
C ALA A 10 7.32 42.26 46.46
N ALA A 11 7.20 41.33 47.40
CA ALA A 11 6.64 40.02 47.22
C ALA A 11 5.10 40.08 47.25
N ALA A 12 4.44 39.37 46.34
CA ALA A 12 3.05 38.98 46.51
C ALA A 12 2.93 37.48 46.17
N ARG A 13 2.61 36.70 47.22
CA ARG A 13 2.30 35.28 47.16
C ARG A 13 0.81 35.13 46.80
N GLY A 14 0.49 34.29 45.82
CA GLY A 14 -0.88 33.94 45.46
C GLY A 14 -0.90 32.55 44.83
N GLY A 15 -1.62 31.62 45.46
CA GLY A 15 -1.48 30.17 45.31
C GLY A 15 -1.85 29.59 43.95
N ALA A 16 -0.98 28.69 43.45
CA ALA A 16 -1.28 27.82 42.33
C ALA A 16 -2.03 26.56 42.80
N ALA A 17 -3.34 26.52 42.61
CA ALA A 17 -4.13 25.31 42.78
C ALA A 17 -3.83 24.33 41.63
N ARG A 18 -3.04 23.29 41.92
CA ARG A 18 -2.75 22.19 40.98
C ARG A 18 -4.01 21.35 40.78
N ARG A 19 -4.74 21.60 39.69
CA ARG A 19 -5.84 20.75 39.23
C ARG A 19 -5.24 19.45 38.66
N ARG A 20 -5.38 18.34 39.38
CA ARG A 20 -5.05 16.98 38.88
C ARG A 20 -5.94 16.66 37.68
N LEU A 21 -5.37 16.68 36.48
CA LEU A 21 -5.99 16.05 35.31
C LEU A 21 -5.97 14.54 35.50
N ARG A 22 -7.15 13.96 35.68
CA ARG A 22 -7.38 12.51 35.68
C ARG A 22 -7.01 11.99 34.29
N ARG A 23 -6.01 11.11 34.22
CA ARG A 23 -5.71 10.32 33.02
C ARG A 23 -6.90 9.39 32.77
N GLY A 24 -7.73 9.72 31.77
CA GLY A 24 -8.73 8.80 31.23
C GLY A 24 -8.01 7.60 30.60
N GLY A 25 -8.34 6.40 31.05
CA GLY A 25 -7.84 5.16 30.48
C GLY A 25 -8.35 5.00 29.05
N ARG A 26 -7.44 4.67 28.13
CA ARG A 26 -7.81 4.16 26.81
C ARG A 26 -8.41 2.75 26.99
N PRO A 27 -9.54 2.40 26.34
CA PRO A 27 -9.96 1.01 26.28
C PRO A 27 -8.90 0.19 25.54
N GLY A 28 -8.40 -0.86 26.20
CA GLY A 28 -7.44 -1.79 25.62
C GLY A 28 -8.12 -2.65 24.56
N HIS A 29 -7.62 -2.58 23.32
CA HIS A 29 -7.89 -3.62 22.34
C HIS A 29 -7.16 -4.91 22.76
N PRO A 30 -7.77 -6.10 22.63
CA PRO A 30 -7.08 -7.36 22.88
C PRO A 30 -5.93 -7.49 21.88
N GLY A 31 -4.70 -7.42 22.39
CA GLY A 31 -3.50 -7.66 21.60
C GLY A 31 -3.49 -9.09 21.10
N LEU A 32 -3.52 -9.29 19.78
CA LEU A 32 -3.19 -10.57 19.19
C LEU A 32 -1.71 -10.88 19.50
N PRO A 33 -1.38 -12.13 19.87
CA PRO A 33 -0.03 -12.47 20.31
C PRO A 33 0.96 -12.31 19.15
N ALA A 34 2.12 -11.73 19.46
CA ALA A 34 3.23 -11.63 18.52
C ALA A 34 3.70 -13.04 18.12
N ALA A 35 3.53 -13.39 16.85
CA ALA A 35 4.07 -14.64 16.31
C ALA A 35 5.60 -14.58 16.32
N GLN A 36 6.23 -15.46 17.08
CA GLN A 36 7.68 -15.67 17.05
C GLN A 36 8.07 -16.22 15.67
N VAL A 37 8.90 -15.48 14.93
CA VAL A 37 9.40 -15.90 13.61
C VAL A 37 10.86 -16.32 13.72
N ALA A 38 11.07 -17.63 13.77
CA ALA A 38 12.23 -18.31 13.23
C ALA A 38 11.79 -19.72 12.83
N ALA A 39 11.72 -20.04 11.53
CA ALA A 39 11.51 -21.43 11.10
C ALA A 39 12.04 -21.70 9.68
N ALA A 40 12.66 -22.87 9.55
CA ALA A 40 13.31 -23.45 8.39
C ALA A 40 12.38 -23.75 7.18
N PRO A 41 12.92 -24.05 5.98
CA PRO A 41 12.25 -23.95 4.67
C PRO A 41 11.04 -24.86 4.40
N GLY A 42 10.63 -25.73 5.33
CA GLY A 42 9.61 -26.77 5.09
C GLY A 42 8.16 -26.43 5.48
N SER A 43 7.87 -25.29 6.13
CA SER A 43 6.60 -25.08 6.84
C SER A 43 5.68 -23.95 6.31
N VAL A 44 6.09 -23.27 5.24
CA VAL A 44 5.36 -22.09 4.70
C VAL A 44 3.95 -22.45 4.21
N ARG A 45 3.78 -23.62 3.55
CA ARG A 45 2.48 -24.04 2.96
C ARG A 45 1.34 -24.20 3.98
N ALA A 46 1.61 -24.71 5.18
CA ALA A 46 0.55 -25.07 6.14
C ALA A 46 0.07 -23.91 7.02
N ARG A 47 0.76 -22.77 7.05
CA ARG A 47 0.40 -21.59 7.87
C ARG A 47 -0.30 -20.47 7.09
N ILE A 48 -0.42 -20.60 5.77
CA ILE A 48 -0.96 -19.56 4.88
C ILE A 48 -2.48 -19.57 4.80
N SER A 49 -3.13 -20.72 5.03
CA SER A 49 -4.58 -20.88 4.85
C SER A 49 -5.44 -19.99 5.76
N ASN A 50 -4.89 -19.44 6.85
CA ASN A 50 -5.62 -18.66 7.87
C ASN A 50 -5.09 -17.22 8.02
N LEU A 51 -4.43 -16.66 7.01
CA LEU A 51 -3.86 -15.31 7.09
C LEU A 51 -4.90 -14.19 7.00
N LEU A 52 -6.08 -14.53 6.49
CA LEU A 52 -7.25 -13.66 6.35
C LEU A 52 -8.38 -14.25 7.19
N HIS A 53 -9.26 -13.40 7.71
CA HIS A 53 -10.45 -13.86 8.44
C HIS A 53 -11.49 -14.41 7.47
N ASP A 54 -12.33 -15.33 7.93
CA ASP A 54 -13.44 -15.86 7.14
C ASP A 54 -14.34 -14.72 6.64
N GLY A 55 -14.67 -14.73 5.35
CA GLY A 55 -15.47 -13.67 4.71
C GLY A 55 -14.67 -12.44 4.26
N ALA A 56 -13.34 -12.43 4.40
CA ALA A 56 -12.53 -11.37 3.80
C ALA A 56 -12.75 -11.31 2.27
N PRO A 57 -12.78 -10.10 1.66
CA PRO A 57 -12.94 -9.93 0.21
C PRO A 57 -11.66 -10.29 -0.57
N ALA A 58 -10.92 -11.28 -0.08
CA ALA A 58 -9.58 -11.64 -0.52
C ALA A 58 -9.26 -13.11 -0.21
N ALA A 59 -8.46 -13.75 -1.07
CA ALA A 59 -7.87 -15.07 -0.83
C ALA A 59 -6.35 -14.99 -0.89
N THR A 60 -5.67 -15.85 -0.12
CA THR A 60 -4.22 -15.99 -0.15
C THR A 60 -3.84 -17.23 -0.95
N HIS A 61 -2.80 -17.11 -1.77
CA HIS A 61 -2.32 -18.15 -2.67
C HIS A 61 -0.81 -18.33 -2.52
N THR A 62 -0.31 -19.53 -2.83
CA THR A 62 1.11 -19.82 -2.97
C THR A 62 1.34 -20.34 -4.38
N ALA A 63 2.12 -19.61 -5.18
CA ALA A 63 2.50 -20.05 -6.53
C ALA A 63 3.44 -21.26 -6.48
N ALA A 64 3.62 -21.94 -7.62
CA ALA A 64 4.53 -23.10 -7.72
C ALA A 64 5.96 -22.77 -7.26
N GLY A 65 6.47 -21.59 -7.63
CA GLY A 65 7.78 -21.08 -7.20
C GLY A 65 7.85 -20.57 -5.75
N GLY A 66 6.77 -20.68 -4.97
CA GLY A 66 6.72 -20.33 -3.55
C GLY A 66 6.27 -18.90 -3.25
N ALA A 67 6.22 -18.00 -4.23
CA ALA A 67 5.71 -16.64 -4.04
C ALA A 67 4.28 -16.66 -3.49
N VAL A 68 4.06 -15.92 -2.41
CA VAL A 68 2.76 -15.82 -1.75
C VAL A 68 2.11 -14.49 -2.14
N TYR A 69 0.86 -14.54 -2.60
CA TYR A 69 0.10 -13.35 -3.00
C TYR A 69 -1.34 -13.42 -2.52
N VAL A 70 -1.97 -12.24 -2.46
CA VAL A 70 -3.39 -12.08 -2.18
C VAL A 70 -4.11 -11.66 -3.46
N SER A 71 -5.30 -12.19 -3.70
CA SER A 71 -6.18 -11.79 -4.81
C SER A 71 -7.58 -11.44 -4.29
N PRO A 72 -8.36 -10.60 -5.00
CA PRO A 72 -9.76 -10.34 -4.64
C PRO A 72 -10.62 -11.60 -4.67
N GLN A 73 -11.65 -11.65 -3.80
CA GLN A 73 -12.67 -12.70 -3.81
C GLN A 73 -14.09 -12.11 -3.75
N PRO A 74 -14.97 -12.43 -4.72
CA PRO A 74 -14.66 -13.14 -5.97
C PRO A 74 -13.67 -12.37 -6.85
N GLY A 75 -12.91 -13.09 -7.68
CA GLY A 75 -11.99 -12.47 -8.63
C GLY A 75 -12.73 -11.77 -9.80
N PRO A 76 -12.12 -10.77 -10.47
CA PRO A 76 -12.72 -10.16 -11.66
C PRO A 76 -12.81 -11.12 -12.84
N GLU A 77 -13.88 -11.01 -13.63
CA GLU A 77 -13.94 -11.59 -14.97
C GLU A 77 -12.97 -10.87 -15.92
N GLY A 78 -12.33 -11.60 -16.83
CA GLY A 78 -11.42 -11.04 -17.84
C GLY A 78 -10.11 -10.44 -17.30
N ALA A 79 -9.82 -10.61 -16.00
CA ALA A 79 -8.56 -10.16 -15.40
C ALA A 79 -8.11 -11.09 -14.26
N LYS A 80 -6.81 -11.11 -14.00
CA LYS A 80 -6.22 -11.67 -12.77
C LYS A 80 -5.49 -10.56 -12.03
N VAL A 81 -5.74 -10.43 -10.73
CA VAL A 81 -5.16 -9.41 -9.86
C VAL A 81 -4.31 -10.08 -8.79
N PHE A 82 -3.08 -9.60 -8.62
CA PHE A 82 -2.09 -10.15 -7.71
C PHE A 82 -1.53 -9.04 -6.82
N PHE A 83 -1.62 -9.22 -5.51
CA PHE A 83 -0.91 -8.40 -4.54
C PHE A 83 0.09 -9.28 -3.80
N PHE A 84 1.35 -9.28 -4.23
CA PHE A 84 2.39 -10.13 -3.65
C PHE A 84 2.71 -9.68 -2.23
N THR A 85 2.84 -10.67 -1.34
CA THR A 85 3.34 -10.48 0.03
C THR A 85 4.86 -10.37 0.02
N ARG A 86 5.48 -10.25 1.19
CA ARG A 86 6.93 -10.34 1.36
C ARG A 86 7.46 -11.78 1.42
N LEU A 87 6.60 -12.79 1.35
CA LEU A 87 6.94 -14.20 1.57
C LEU A 87 7.21 -14.93 0.25
N GLY A 88 8.14 -15.89 0.30
CA GLY A 88 8.42 -16.80 -0.81
C GLY A 88 9.53 -16.35 -1.75
N GLY A 89 10.43 -15.48 -1.28
CA GLY A 89 11.63 -15.08 -2.02
C GLY A 89 12.93 -15.49 -1.34
N VAL A 90 14.04 -14.92 -1.79
CA VAL A 90 15.42 -15.29 -1.39
C VAL A 90 16.22 -14.15 -0.74
N SER A 91 15.68 -12.94 -0.69
CA SER A 91 16.34 -11.80 -0.04
C SER A 91 16.53 -12.02 1.46
N ARG A 92 17.59 -11.45 2.02
CA ARG A 92 17.93 -11.53 3.45
C ARG A 92 17.43 -10.29 4.21
N PRO A 93 17.32 -10.34 5.55
CA PRO A 93 17.00 -9.16 6.33
C PRO A 93 17.94 -7.98 6.01
N PRO A 94 17.40 -6.75 5.90
CA PRO A 94 16.03 -6.35 6.23
C PRO A 94 15.02 -6.46 5.06
N PHE A 95 15.38 -7.14 3.97
CA PHE A 95 14.59 -7.30 2.75
C PHE A 95 13.93 -8.68 2.64
N ASP A 96 13.93 -9.45 3.73
CA ASP A 96 13.37 -10.81 3.76
C ASP A 96 11.89 -10.80 3.34
N SER A 97 11.40 -11.60 2.41
CA SER A 97 12.10 -12.56 1.54
C SER A 97 11.93 -12.25 0.06
N LEU A 98 10.79 -11.68 -0.36
CA LEU A 98 10.42 -11.45 -1.76
C LEU A 98 10.48 -9.95 -2.13
N ASN A 99 11.64 -9.33 -1.98
CA ASN A 99 11.85 -7.94 -2.37
C ASN A 99 12.06 -7.79 -3.88
N VAL A 100 11.42 -6.79 -4.50
CA VAL A 100 11.53 -6.51 -5.95
C VAL A 100 12.35 -5.27 -6.28
N SER A 101 13.02 -4.64 -5.31
CA SER A 101 13.72 -3.37 -5.53
C SER A 101 15.19 -3.44 -5.11
N VAL A 102 16.09 -3.18 -6.05
CA VAL A 102 17.52 -2.94 -5.76
C VAL A 102 17.76 -1.57 -5.13
N LYS A 103 16.85 -0.61 -5.34
CA LYS A 103 17.01 0.79 -4.90
C LYS A 103 17.03 0.96 -3.38
N VAL A 104 16.59 -0.06 -2.64
CA VAL A 104 16.60 -0.07 -1.18
C VAL A 104 17.91 -0.63 -0.60
N GLY A 105 18.87 -0.99 -1.46
CA GLY A 105 20.19 -1.50 -1.07
C GLY A 105 20.25 -3.03 -0.92
N ASP A 106 19.34 -3.75 -1.54
CA ASP A 106 19.35 -5.22 -1.55
C ASP A 106 20.30 -5.78 -2.62
N ASP A 107 20.66 -7.05 -2.46
CA ASP A 107 21.48 -7.81 -3.42
C ASP A 107 20.76 -7.91 -4.78
N PRO A 108 21.36 -7.41 -5.87
CA PRO A 108 20.78 -7.49 -7.21
C PRO A 108 20.41 -8.91 -7.65
N ASP A 109 21.19 -9.93 -7.27
CA ASP A 109 20.91 -11.32 -7.66
C ASP A 109 19.70 -11.87 -6.90
N ALA A 110 19.57 -11.52 -5.62
CA ALA A 110 18.39 -11.87 -4.84
C ALA A 110 17.12 -11.22 -5.40
N VAL A 111 17.20 -9.93 -5.75
CA VAL A 111 16.08 -9.20 -6.37
C VAL A 111 15.71 -9.79 -7.73
N ALA A 112 16.69 -10.15 -8.56
CA ALA A 112 16.46 -10.80 -9.85
C ALA A 112 15.77 -12.16 -9.67
N GLY A 113 16.21 -12.97 -8.71
CA GLY A 113 15.58 -14.24 -8.34
C GLY A 113 14.12 -14.05 -7.93
N ASN A 114 13.84 -13.08 -7.05
CA ASN A 114 12.47 -12.76 -6.62
C ASN A 114 11.57 -12.32 -7.78
N ILE A 115 12.08 -11.49 -8.69
CA ILE A 115 11.35 -11.07 -9.90
C ILE A 115 11.06 -12.27 -10.80
N SER A 116 12.00 -13.21 -10.94
CA SER A 116 11.78 -14.45 -11.68
C SER A 116 10.65 -15.28 -11.08
N THR A 117 10.66 -15.49 -9.76
CA THR A 117 9.59 -16.22 -9.05
C THR A 117 8.22 -15.57 -9.24
N ILE A 118 8.17 -14.24 -9.19
CA ILE A 118 6.92 -13.49 -9.44
C ILE A 118 6.46 -13.65 -10.88
N ARG A 119 7.38 -13.54 -11.85
CA ARG A 119 7.05 -13.70 -13.27
C ARG A 119 6.43 -15.07 -13.57
N GLU A 120 6.94 -16.13 -12.97
CA GLU A 120 6.34 -17.47 -13.07
C GLU A 120 4.93 -17.51 -12.48
N ALA A 121 4.72 -16.89 -11.32
CA ALA A 121 3.38 -16.79 -10.69
C ALA A 121 2.36 -16.03 -11.56
N LEU A 122 2.83 -15.07 -12.36
CA LEU A 122 2.01 -14.31 -13.32
C LEU A 122 1.77 -15.07 -14.65
N GLY A 123 2.32 -16.28 -14.80
CA GLY A 123 2.15 -17.11 -16.01
C GLY A 123 3.26 -16.96 -17.05
N GLY A 124 4.38 -16.30 -16.71
CA GLY A 124 5.58 -16.25 -17.57
C GLY A 124 5.54 -15.24 -18.73
N GLY A 125 4.41 -14.55 -18.92
CA GLY A 125 4.21 -13.56 -19.98
C GLY A 125 5.02 -12.26 -19.84
N PRO A 126 4.95 -11.37 -20.84
CA PRO A 126 5.59 -10.06 -20.79
C PRO A 126 5.01 -9.21 -19.65
N SER A 127 5.84 -8.31 -19.12
CA SER A 127 5.53 -7.49 -17.95
C SER A 127 5.96 -6.06 -18.22
N ALA A 128 5.08 -5.09 -17.97
CA ALA A 128 5.36 -3.66 -18.07
C ALA A 128 5.48 -3.02 -16.69
N TRP A 129 6.39 -2.06 -16.54
CA TRP A 129 6.60 -1.30 -15.31
C TRP A 129 7.06 0.13 -15.61
N VAL A 130 7.00 0.98 -14.59
CA VAL A 130 7.34 2.41 -14.66
C VAL A 130 8.32 2.80 -13.57
N LYS A 131 8.99 3.92 -13.76
CA LYS A 131 9.68 4.64 -12.69
C LYS A 131 8.61 5.47 -11.99
N GLN A 132 8.14 4.95 -10.85
CA GLN A 132 7.20 5.64 -9.97
C GLN A 132 7.82 6.92 -9.44
N VAL A 133 7.13 8.05 -9.62
CA VAL A 133 7.57 9.39 -9.21
C VAL A 133 6.62 10.02 -8.18
N ALA A 134 5.63 9.25 -7.70
CA ALA A 134 4.58 9.69 -6.79
C ALA A 134 3.77 10.88 -7.32
N GLY A 135 3.58 10.93 -8.65
CA GLY A 135 2.72 11.87 -9.35
C GLY A 135 1.37 11.24 -9.73
N ASP A 136 0.80 11.72 -10.84
CA ASP A 136 -0.50 11.33 -11.39
C ASP A 136 -0.44 10.91 -12.88
N GLY A 137 0.77 10.69 -13.39
CA GLY A 137 1.01 10.28 -14.77
C GLY A 137 0.46 8.87 -15.04
N VAL A 138 -0.28 8.73 -16.15
CA VAL A 138 -0.87 7.47 -16.63
C VAL A 138 -0.31 7.16 -18.01
N LEU A 139 0.31 6.00 -18.18
CA LEU A 139 0.84 5.53 -19.47
C LEU A 139 0.04 4.36 -20.02
N ARG A 140 -0.25 4.42 -21.32
CA ARG A 140 -0.81 3.30 -22.07
C ARG A 140 0.32 2.46 -22.64
N VAL A 141 0.26 1.15 -22.44
CA VAL A 141 1.31 0.22 -22.89
C VAL A 141 0.71 -0.95 -23.66
N THR A 142 1.42 -1.40 -24.69
CA THR A 142 1.04 -2.55 -25.53
C THR A 142 2.07 -3.67 -25.50
N GLU A 143 3.25 -3.42 -24.93
CA GLU A 143 4.38 -4.35 -24.83
C GLU A 143 4.96 -4.36 -23.42
N GLY A 144 5.75 -5.40 -23.11
CA GLY A 144 6.49 -5.51 -21.85
C GLY A 144 7.76 -4.66 -21.86
N GLY A 145 8.26 -4.34 -20.67
CA GLY A 145 9.47 -3.55 -20.48
C GLY A 145 9.24 -2.29 -19.64
N PHE A 146 10.28 -1.48 -19.60
CA PHE A 146 10.24 -0.17 -18.94
C PHE A 146 9.51 0.84 -19.81
N ALA A 147 8.40 1.39 -19.31
CA ALA A 147 7.53 2.28 -20.08
C ALA A 147 7.81 3.79 -19.87
N GLY A 148 8.69 4.16 -18.93
CA GLY A 148 9.00 5.57 -18.61
C GLY A 148 8.63 5.98 -17.19
N GLU A 149 8.47 7.29 -16.97
CA GLU A 149 8.06 7.88 -15.68
C GLU A 149 6.55 8.05 -15.60
N ALA A 150 5.93 7.40 -14.63
CA ALA A 150 4.50 7.46 -14.34
C ALA A 150 4.21 6.71 -13.05
N ASP A 151 2.96 6.79 -12.58
CA ASP A 151 2.49 6.07 -11.40
C ASP A 151 1.27 5.19 -11.73
N ALA A 152 0.81 5.17 -12.98
CA ALA A 152 -0.22 4.26 -13.47
C ALA A 152 0.09 3.74 -14.88
N LEU A 153 -0.32 2.51 -15.14
CA LEU A 153 -0.25 1.84 -16.44
C LEU A 153 -1.66 1.39 -16.84
N VAL A 154 -1.98 1.45 -18.14
CA VAL A 154 -3.22 0.93 -18.74
C VAL A 154 -2.88 0.07 -19.96
N THR A 155 -3.56 -1.07 -20.13
CA THR A 155 -3.41 -1.89 -21.33
C THR A 155 -4.70 -2.58 -21.74
N SER A 156 -4.82 -2.83 -23.05
CA SER A 156 -5.80 -3.72 -23.66
C SER A 156 -5.15 -5.04 -24.15
N THR A 157 -3.83 -5.17 -24.05
CA THR A 157 -3.08 -6.36 -24.49
C THR A 157 -3.31 -7.51 -23.53
N GLU A 158 -3.85 -8.62 -24.03
CA GLU A 158 -4.02 -9.85 -23.26
C GLU A 158 -2.67 -10.48 -22.90
N GLY A 159 -2.56 -11.03 -21.69
CA GLY A 159 -1.34 -11.70 -21.21
C GLY A 159 -0.19 -10.75 -20.82
N LEU A 160 -0.33 -9.43 -21.05
CA LEU A 160 0.61 -8.43 -20.54
C LEU A 160 0.30 -8.11 -19.08
N SER A 161 1.27 -8.31 -18.19
CA SER A 161 1.14 -7.89 -16.79
C SER A 161 1.54 -6.43 -16.61
N LEU A 162 0.75 -5.67 -15.86
CA LEU A 162 1.07 -4.30 -15.46
C LEU A 162 1.50 -4.28 -14.00
N ASN A 163 2.68 -3.75 -13.71
CA ASN A 163 3.30 -3.92 -12.40
C ASN A 163 3.66 -2.59 -11.74
N VAL A 164 3.39 -2.49 -10.44
CA VAL A 164 3.85 -1.40 -9.57
C VAL A 164 4.46 -1.96 -8.29
N ALA A 165 5.45 -1.27 -7.74
CA ALA A 165 6.11 -1.66 -6.49
C ALA A 165 5.62 -0.78 -5.33
N VAL A 166 5.30 -1.38 -4.19
CA VAL A 166 4.76 -0.66 -3.02
C VAL A 166 5.41 -1.12 -1.72
N ALA A 167 5.48 -0.20 -0.77
CA ALA A 167 5.59 -0.47 0.65
C ALA A 167 4.87 0.68 1.35
N ASP A 168 3.63 0.43 1.78
CA ASP A 168 2.64 1.38 2.32
C ASP A 168 1.76 2.15 1.31
N CYS A 169 2.31 2.67 0.21
CA CYS A 169 1.48 3.30 -0.82
C CYS A 169 0.42 2.33 -1.37
N VAL A 170 -0.69 2.86 -1.89
CA VAL A 170 -1.86 2.06 -2.26
C VAL A 170 -1.73 1.50 -3.67
N PRO A 171 -1.61 0.17 -3.87
CA PRO A 171 -1.76 -0.43 -5.17
C PRO A 171 -3.26 -0.54 -5.51
N VAL A 172 -3.67 -0.05 -6.67
CA VAL A 172 -5.06 -0.14 -7.17
C VAL A 172 -5.07 -0.83 -8.53
N ALA A 173 -5.84 -1.90 -8.67
CA ALA A 173 -6.11 -2.52 -9.96
C ALA A 173 -7.47 -2.06 -10.48
N LEU A 174 -7.56 -1.56 -11.70
CA LEU A 174 -8.82 -1.25 -12.38
C LEU A 174 -9.10 -2.30 -13.45
N VAL A 175 -10.38 -2.67 -13.56
CA VAL A 175 -10.87 -3.61 -14.57
C VAL A 175 -12.04 -2.96 -15.30
N GLY A 176 -11.86 -2.77 -16.60
CA GLY A 176 -12.87 -2.25 -17.52
C GLY A 176 -13.50 -3.37 -18.34
N GLN A 177 -14.07 -3.02 -19.49
CA GLN A 177 -14.59 -4.02 -20.41
C GLN A 177 -13.45 -4.79 -21.10
N ASP A 178 -12.55 -4.06 -21.77
CA ASP A 178 -11.49 -4.63 -22.59
C ASP A 178 -10.09 -4.21 -22.15
N GLU A 179 -9.99 -3.49 -21.03
CA GLU A 179 -8.76 -2.91 -20.52
C GLU A 179 -8.60 -3.15 -19.02
N VAL A 180 -7.34 -3.19 -18.58
CA VAL A 180 -6.96 -3.22 -17.17
C VAL A 180 -5.94 -2.12 -16.89
N ALA A 181 -5.87 -1.68 -15.63
CA ALA A 181 -4.88 -0.71 -15.18
C ALA A 181 -4.27 -1.10 -13.84
N MET A 182 -2.98 -0.81 -13.65
CA MET A 182 -2.31 -0.92 -12.36
C MET A 182 -1.79 0.44 -11.93
N ILE A 183 -2.15 0.86 -10.72
CA ILE A 183 -1.85 2.18 -10.18
C ILE A 183 -1.09 2.07 -8.88
N HIS A 184 -0.04 2.89 -8.74
CA HIS A 184 0.59 3.25 -7.49
C HIS A 184 0.05 4.59 -7.00
N SER A 185 -0.72 4.58 -5.92
CA SER A 185 -1.30 5.79 -5.33
C SER A 185 -0.72 6.02 -3.94
N GLY A 186 0.38 6.78 -3.88
CA GLY A 186 0.83 7.41 -2.63
C GLY A 186 0.02 8.68 -2.34
N TRP A 187 0.20 9.29 -1.17
CA TRP A 187 -0.61 10.44 -0.75
C TRP A 187 -0.63 11.62 -1.76
N ARG A 188 0.50 11.88 -2.44
CA ARG A 188 0.59 12.91 -3.50
C ARG A 188 -0.27 12.56 -4.71
N GLY A 189 -0.13 11.33 -5.22
CA GLY A 189 -0.93 10.84 -6.34
C GLY A 189 -2.41 10.75 -5.99
N THR A 190 -2.76 10.38 -4.75
CA THR A 190 -4.14 10.38 -4.27
C THR A 190 -4.74 11.79 -4.29
N LEU A 191 -4.08 12.80 -3.71
CA LEU A 191 -4.54 14.19 -3.79
C LEU A 191 -4.66 14.71 -5.23
N ALA A 192 -3.79 14.23 -6.12
CA ALA A 192 -3.85 14.56 -7.53
C ALA A 192 -4.93 13.76 -8.31
N GLY A 193 -5.68 12.86 -7.66
CA GLY A 193 -6.76 12.09 -8.29
C GLY A 193 -6.29 11.04 -9.30
N ILE A 194 -5.11 10.43 -9.09
CA ILE A 194 -4.54 9.48 -10.06
C ILE A 194 -5.48 8.29 -10.36
N SER A 195 -6.25 7.83 -9.39
CA SER A 195 -7.13 6.66 -9.56
C SER A 195 -8.32 6.97 -10.47
N GLY A 196 -9.00 8.10 -10.25
CA GLY A 196 -10.04 8.61 -11.15
C GLY A 196 -9.49 8.96 -12.54
N LYS A 197 -8.30 9.59 -12.60
CA LYS A 197 -7.61 9.87 -13.88
C LYS A 197 -7.32 8.59 -14.67
N ALA A 198 -6.77 7.56 -14.03
CA ALA A 198 -6.52 6.28 -14.67
C ALA A 198 -7.81 5.62 -15.16
N ALA A 199 -8.88 5.66 -14.36
CA ALA A 199 -10.20 5.15 -14.77
C ALA A 199 -10.72 5.87 -16.03
N GLY A 200 -10.63 7.20 -16.08
CA GLY A 200 -11.04 8.00 -17.24
C GLY A 200 -10.14 7.86 -18.48
N ARG A 201 -8.91 7.33 -18.34
CA ARG A 201 -8.01 7.02 -19.47
C ARG A 201 -8.32 5.69 -20.15
N MET A 202 -9.12 4.84 -19.51
CA MET A 202 -9.58 3.59 -20.11
C MET A 202 -10.67 3.89 -21.16
N ALA A 203 -10.66 3.17 -22.28
CA ALA A 203 -11.45 3.49 -23.47
C ALA A 203 -12.96 3.60 -23.21
N VAL A 204 -13.49 2.76 -22.32
CA VAL A 204 -14.90 2.74 -21.90
C VAL A 204 -15.02 2.99 -20.38
N GLY A 205 -13.95 3.48 -19.75
CA GLY A 205 -13.86 3.62 -18.30
C GLY A 205 -13.61 2.30 -17.55
N ALA A 206 -13.19 2.42 -16.30
CA ALA A 206 -13.14 1.30 -15.37
C ALA A 206 -14.55 0.96 -14.88
N LYS A 207 -14.84 -0.33 -14.67
CA LYS A 207 -16.10 -0.79 -14.05
C LYS A 207 -15.88 -1.17 -12.60
N ARG A 208 -14.77 -1.86 -12.32
CA ARG A 208 -14.39 -2.30 -10.98
C ARG A 208 -12.99 -1.84 -10.62
N ALA A 209 -12.79 -1.59 -9.34
CA ALA A 209 -11.50 -1.31 -8.74
C ALA A 209 -11.25 -2.24 -7.56
N TYR A 210 -10.00 -2.67 -7.42
CA TYR A 210 -9.53 -3.49 -6.31
C TYR A 210 -8.39 -2.76 -5.61
N ILE A 211 -8.62 -2.38 -4.36
CA ILE A 211 -7.64 -1.72 -3.51
C ILE A 211 -6.86 -2.79 -2.73
N GLY A 212 -5.57 -2.89 -3.00
CA GLY A 212 -4.70 -3.88 -2.38
C GLY A 212 -4.17 -3.49 -0.98
N PRO A 213 -3.29 -4.33 -0.41
CA PRO A 213 -2.63 -4.06 0.87
C PRO A 213 -1.87 -2.73 0.86
N CYS A 214 -2.14 -1.88 1.85
CA CYS A 214 -1.54 -0.55 1.98
C CYS A 214 -1.49 -0.09 3.45
N ILE A 215 -0.85 1.05 3.74
CA ILE A 215 -0.95 1.68 5.06
C ILE A 215 -2.35 2.27 5.23
N ARG A 216 -2.95 2.08 6.40
CA ARG A 216 -4.32 2.52 6.70
C ARG A 216 -4.35 3.50 7.86
N GLY A 217 -5.50 4.12 8.11
CA GLY A 217 -5.70 5.06 9.22
C GLY A 217 -5.27 4.53 10.59
N CYS A 218 -5.34 3.23 10.84
CA CYS A 218 -4.82 2.62 12.08
C CYS A 218 -3.30 2.77 12.27
N CYS A 219 -2.53 3.01 11.19
CA CYS A 219 -1.08 3.12 11.20
C CYS A 219 -0.53 4.37 10.49
N TYR A 220 -1.36 5.15 9.80
CA TYR A 220 -0.94 6.25 8.94
C TYR A 220 -1.28 7.61 9.53
N GLU A 221 -0.48 8.01 10.51
CA GLU A 221 -0.50 9.36 11.05
C GLU A 221 0.25 10.32 10.09
N VAL A 222 -0.32 11.51 9.87
CA VAL A 222 0.22 12.59 9.02
C VAL A 222 0.24 13.94 9.75
N SER A 223 0.71 15.01 9.09
CA SER A 223 0.62 16.37 9.63
C SER A 223 -0.84 16.87 9.65
N GLU A 224 -1.13 17.87 10.48
CA GLU A 224 -2.46 18.51 10.52
C GLU A 224 -2.82 19.14 9.18
N GLU A 225 -1.85 19.78 8.53
CA GLU A 225 -2.00 20.35 7.19
C GLU A 225 -2.43 19.30 6.16
N LEU A 226 -1.75 18.15 6.13
CA LEU A 226 -2.06 17.09 5.17
C LEU A 226 -3.41 16.45 5.48
N ALA A 227 -3.72 16.23 6.76
CA ALA A 227 -5.03 15.75 7.18
C ALA A 227 -6.15 16.71 6.74
N GLY A 228 -5.97 18.02 6.95
CA GLY A 228 -6.91 19.06 6.53
C GLY A 228 -7.12 19.10 5.03
N ALA A 229 -6.04 19.00 4.24
CA ALA A 229 -6.13 18.96 2.78
C ALA A 229 -6.94 17.75 2.27
N PHE A 230 -6.74 16.58 2.85
CA PHE A 230 -7.51 15.38 2.49
C PHE A 230 -8.97 15.45 2.92
N ALA A 231 -9.25 15.99 4.12
CA ALA A 231 -10.63 16.17 4.58
C ALA A 231 -11.39 17.17 3.69
N ALA A 232 -10.73 18.25 3.26
CA ALA A 232 -11.33 19.22 2.35
C ALA A 232 -11.64 18.63 0.96
N GLU A 233 -10.75 17.81 0.41
CA GLU A 233 -10.91 17.24 -0.93
C GLU A 233 -11.85 16.02 -0.97
N PHE A 234 -11.73 15.10 0.00
CA PHE A 234 -12.43 13.80 -0.02
C PHE A 234 -13.50 13.66 1.06
N GLY A 235 -13.67 14.66 1.92
CA GLY A 235 -14.60 14.67 3.05
C GLY A 235 -13.99 14.17 4.36
N ASP A 236 -14.59 14.58 5.47
CA ASP A 236 -14.08 14.31 6.84
C ASP A 236 -13.94 12.81 7.16
N GLY A 237 -14.71 11.95 6.50
CA GLY A 237 -14.70 10.50 6.72
C GLY A 237 -13.35 9.82 6.41
N VAL A 238 -12.45 10.47 5.66
CA VAL A 238 -11.12 9.90 5.34
C VAL A 238 -10.08 10.20 6.42
N VAL A 239 -10.42 10.98 7.45
CA VAL A 239 -9.50 11.40 8.51
C VAL A 239 -10.11 11.17 9.90
N SER A 240 -9.31 10.62 10.83
CA SER A 240 -9.65 10.56 12.25
C SER A 240 -8.54 11.24 13.06
N GLY A 241 -8.75 12.50 13.43
CA GLY A 241 -7.68 13.32 14.02
C GLY A 241 -6.57 13.58 13.00
N ARG A 242 -5.39 12.97 13.20
CA ARG A 242 -4.27 13.00 12.22
C ARG A 242 -4.06 11.68 11.48
N ASN A 243 -4.92 10.70 11.70
CA ASN A 243 -4.85 9.41 11.03
C ASN A 243 -5.59 9.48 9.71
N LEU A 244 -4.86 9.30 8.62
CA LEU A 244 -5.37 9.41 7.25
C LEU A 244 -5.67 8.05 6.64
N SER A 245 -6.83 7.93 6.00
CA SER A 245 -7.23 6.77 5.19
C SER A 245 -7.04 7.09 3.70
N LEU A 246 -5.85 6.78 3.17
CA LEU A 246 -5.63 6.76 1.71
C LEU A 246 -6.63 5.88 0.94
N PRO A 247 -6.93 4.63 1.35
CA PRO A 247 -7.93 3.83 0.65
C PRO A 247 -9.34 4.45 0.68
N GLY A 248 -9.70 5.19 1.74
CA GLY A 248 -10.97 5.93 1.81
C GLY A 248 -11.04 7.10 0.82
N ALA A 249 -9.94 7.85 0.69
CA ALA A 249 -9.83 8.92 -0.31
C ALA A 249 -9.87 8.38 -1.75
N ILE A 250 -9.14 7.31 -2.03
CA ILE A 250 -9.15 6.62 -3.33
C ILE A 250 -10.54 6.06 -3.67
N ARG A 251 -11.23 5.48 -2.68
CA ARG A 251 -12.62 5.04 -2.84
C ARG A 251 -13.51 6.20 -3.29
N THR A 252 -13.43 7.33 -2.59
CA THR A 252 -14.22 8.53 -2.91
C THR A 252 -13.94 9.02 -4.34
N ASP A 253 -12.67 9.07 -4.75
CA ASP A 253 -12.23 9.46 -6.11
C ASP A 253 -12.80 8.52 -7.20
N LEU A 254 -12.76 7.21 -6.97
CA LEU A 254 -13.25 6.20 -7.91
C LEU A 254 -14.78 6.14 -7.97
N GLU A 255 -15.47 6.26 -6.84
CA GLU A 255 -16.93 6.27 -6.79
C GLU A 255 -17.51 7.51 -7.47
N ARG A 256 -16.83 8.68 -7.38
CA ARG A 256 -17.15 9.87 -8.20
C ARG A 256 -17.06 9.60 -9.70
N SER A 257 -16.23 8.64 -10.10
CA SER A 257 -16.07 8.20 -11.49
C SER A 257 -16.99 7.03 -11.88
N GLY A 258 -17.93 6.63 -11.00
CA GLY A 258 -18.87 5.53 -11.25
C GLY A 258 -18.27 4.12 -11.16
N VAL A 259 -17.09 3.98 -10.54
CA VAL A 259 -16.38 2.70 -10.43
C VAL A 259 -16.78 1.97 -9.14
N GLU A 260 -17.12 0.69 -9.25
CA GLU A 260 -17.40 -0.17 -8.09
C GLU A 260 -16.10 -0.55 -7.37
N VAL A 261 -15.97 -0.24 -6.08
CA VAL A 261 -14.70 -0.41 -5.34
C VAL A 261 -14.78 -1.55 -4.32
N THR A 262 -13.96 -2.58 -4.55
CA THR A 262 -13.66 -3.64 -3.57
C THR A 262 -12.34 -3.32 -2.88
N ASP A 263 -12.39 -3.16 -1.55
CA ASP A 263 -11.20 -2.95 -0.73
C ASP A 263 -10.86 -4.24 0.02
N LEU A 264 -9.64 -4.74 -0.15
CA LEU A 264 -9.18 -5.98 0.48
C LEU A 264 -9.01 -5.86 2.00
N GLY A 265 -9.00 -4.64 2.56
CA GLY A 265 -9.01 -4.40 4.01
C GLY A 265 -7.68 -4.68 4.73
N LEU A 266 -6.58 -4.89 3.99
CA LEU A 266 -5.29 -5.30 4.55
C LEU A 266 -4.38 -4.10 4.85
N CYS A 267 -3.85 -4.04 6.07
CA CYS A 267 -2.93 -2.98 6.50
C CYS A 267 -1.48 -3.47 6.55
N THR A 268 -0.61 -2.91 5.70
CA THR A 268 0.83 -3.22 5.67
C THR A 268 1.50 -2.94 7.01
N GLY A 269 1.14 -1.84 7.66
CA GLY A 269 1.69 -1.47 8.97
C GLY A 269 1.22 -2.36 10.13
N CYS A 270 0.09 -3.05 10.01
CA CYS A 270 -0.38 -4.00 11.03
C CYS A 270 0.13 -5.42 10.77
N ARG A 271 0.48 -5.73 9.52
CA ARG A 271 0.89 -7.06 9.09
C ARG A 271 2.30 -7.04 8.48
N PRO A 272 3.34 -6.60 9.24
CA PRO A 272 4.72 -6.66 8.76
C PRO A 272 5.22 -8.11 8.58
N ASP A 273 4.50 -9.09 9.12
CA ASP A 273 4.69 -10.52 8.84
C ASP A 273 4.35 -10.89 7.40
N LEU A 274 3.45 -10.14 6.74
CA LEU A 274 3.03 -10.38 5.36
C LEU A 274 3.48 -9.32 4.37
N PHE A 275 3.66 -8.07 4.78
CA PHE A 275 3.93 -7.00 3.84
C PHE A 275 5.12 -6.17 4.29
N PHE A 276 5.88 -5.66 3.33
CA PHE A 276 6.84 -4.61 3.63
C PHE A 276 6.11 -3.31 3.99
N SER A 277 6.56 -2.63 5.04
CA SER A 277 6.02 -1.33 5.46
C SER A 277 7.14 -0.34 5.72
N HIS A 278 7.26 0.66 4.86
CA HIS A 278 8.25 1.73 4.99
C HIS A 278 8.09 2.50 6.32
N ARG A 279 6.86 2.74 6.74
CA ARG A 279 6.50 3.44 7.98
C ARG A 279 6.91 2.67 9.22
N LYS A 280 6.76 1.35 9.23
CA LYS A 280 7.08 0.52 10.41
C LYS A 280 8.53 0.06 10.45
N GLN A 281 9.11 -0.25 9.30
CA GLN A 281 10.44 -0.85 9.20
C GLN A 281 11.53 0.17 8.84
N LYS A 282 11.17 1.46 8.69
CA LYS A 282 12.07 2.55 8.30
C LYS A 282 12.57 2.35 6.83
N PRO A 283 13.41 3.23 6.25
CA PRO A 283 13.71 3.19 4.81
C PRO A 283 14.31 1.88 4.31
N ALA A 284 15.03 1.16 5.16
CA ALA A 284 15.69 -0.10 4.86
C ALA A 284 14.69 -1.27 4.94
N THR A 285 13.73 -1.30 4.02
CA THR A 285 12.80 -2.43 3.85
C THR A 285 12.54 -2.67 2.37
N GLY A 286 12.12 -3.89 2.03
CA GLY A 286 11.81 -4.28 0.65
C GLY A 286 10.61 -3.54 0.04
N ARG A 287 10.33 -3.84 -1.22
CA ARG A 287 9.09 -3.47 -1.90
C ARG A 287 8.36 -4.74 -2.33
N SER A 288 7.05 -4.75 -2.14
CA SER A 288 6.14 -5.76 -2.67
C SER A 288 5.71 -5.36 -4.08
N LEU A 289 5.40 -6.33 -4.93
CA LEU A 289 4.83 -6.08 -6.25
C LEU A 289 3.31 -6.23 -6.22
N ALA A 290 2.62 -5.36 -6.94
CA ALA A 290 1.22 -5.53 -7.27
C ALA A 290 1.08 -5.56 -8.80
N ALA A 291 0.24 -6.46 -9.30
CA ALA A 291 0.07 -6.70 -10.71
C ALA A 291 -1.39 -6.94 -11.11
N VAL A 292 -1.74 -6.53 -12.33
CA VAL A 292 -2.95 -6.98 -13.02
C VAL A 292 -2.59 -7.52 -14.40
N VAL A 293 -3.26 -8.60 -14.80
CA VAL A 293 -3.11 -9.23 -16.11
C VAL A 293 -4.50 -9.30 -16.73
N LYS A 294 -4.66 -8.78 -17.96
CA LYS A 294 -5.87 -9.05 -18.74
C LYS A 294 -5.80 -10.49 -19.25
N VAL A 295 -6.88 -11.24 -19.07
CA VAL A 295 -7.03 -12.60 -19.59
C VAL A 295 -8.27 -12.66 -20.46
N GLY A 296 -8.32 -13.58 -21.43
CA GLY A 296 -9.52 -13.85 -22.22
C GLY A 296 -10.73 -14.06 -21.31
N ARG A 297 -11.87 -13.50 -21.72
CA ARG A 297 -13.16 -13.71 -21.06
C ARG A 297 -13.72 -15.08 -21.39
#